data_AF-A0A9E5EC85-F1
#
_entry.id   AF-A0A9E5EC85-F1
#
_cell.length_a   1.000
_cell.length_b   1.000
_cell.length_c   1.000
_cell.angle_alpha   90.00
_cell.angle_beta   90.00
_cell.angle_gamma   90.00
#
_symmetry.space_group_name_H-M   'P 1'
#
loop_
_entity.id
_entity.type
_entity.pdbx_description
1 polymer ?
#
loop_
_entity_poly.entity_id
_entity_poly.type
_entity_poly.pdbx_seq_one_letter_code
_entity_poly.pdbx_strand_id
1 'polypeptide(L)'
;MTTNHLPGNADLSEFGRPIFSETTQEGFGFGLGFAVLMDPARAKTAGSTGDFGWGGAASTTFVVDPVEDMVSVFMTQLMPSSTYPLRPYIRQLVRQAIID
;
A
#
# COMPACT_ATOMS: atom_id res chain seq x y z
N MET A 1 1.10 1.26 15.03
CA MET A 1 1.37 1.93 13.74
C MET A 1 1.19 0.94 12.59
N THR A 2 1.80 -0.25 12.70
CA THR A 2 1.84 -1.33 11.68
C THR A 2 0.67 -2.34 11.76
N THR A 3 -0.34 -2.06 12.57
CA THR A 3 -1.51 -2.92 12.77
C THR A 3 -2.77 -2.19 12.34
N ASN A 4 -3.79 -2.92 11.90
CA ASN A 4 -5.09 -2.33 11.60
C ASN A 4 -5.78 -1.83 12.87
N HIS A 5 -6.27 -0.60 12.85
CA HIS A 5 -7.04 0.02 13.93
C HIS A 5 -8.49 0.30 13.52
N LEU A 6 -8.93 -0.18 12.35
CA LEU A 6 -10.32 -0.04 11.93
C LEU A 6 -11.26 -0.93 12.78
N PRO A 7 -12.45 -0.45 13.16
CA PRO A 7 -13.42 -1.23 13.94
C PRO A 7 -13.80 -2.55 13.27
N GLY A 8 -14.00 -3.60 14.06
CA GLY A 8 -14.44 -4.90 13.56
C GLY A 8 -13.42 -5.60 12.64
N ASN A 9 -12.16 -5.15 12.63
CA ASN A 9 -11.14 -5.60 11.68
C ASN A 9 -11.55 -5.40 10.21
N ALA A 10 -12.33 -4.34 9.95
CA ALA A 10 -12.71 -3.92 8.60
C ALA A 10 -11.48 -3.50 7.78
N ASP A 11 -11.64 -3.49 6.47
CA ASP A 11 -10.67 -2.89 5.54
C ASP A 11 -11.11 -1.49 5.08
N LEU A 12 -10.25 -0.83 4.29
CA LEU A 12 -10.48 0.50 3.76
C LEU A 12 -11.65 0.54 2.77
N SER A 13 -11.99 -0.58 2.11
CA SER A 13 -13.17 -0.63 1.25
C SER A 13 -14.48 -0.57 2.05
N GLU A 14 -14.47 -1.07 3.29
CA GLU A 14 -15.63 -1.10 4.19
C GLU A 14 -15.77 0.20 5.02
N PHE A 15 -14.66 0.82 5.41
CA PHE A 15 -14.67 1.99 6.31
C PHE A 15 -14.23 3.31 5.66
N GLY A 16 -13.58 3.24 4.49
CA GLY A 16 -13.07 4.39 3.76
C GLY A 16 -14.15 5.14 2.99
N ARG A 17 -13.83 6.38 2.59
CA ARG A 17 -14.68 7.12 1.65
C ARG A 17 -14.44 6.61 0.23
N PRO A 18 -15.47 6.52 -0.63
CA PRO A 18 -15.30 6.19 -2.04
C PRO A 18 -14.67 7.38 -2.78
N ILE A 19 -13.35 7.49 -2.70
CA ILE A 19 -12.54 8.44 -3.43
C ILE A 19 -11.67 7.70 -4.44
N PHE A 20 -11.22 8.39 -5.49
CA PHE A 20 -10.23 7.83 -6.39
C PHE A 20 -8.98 7.40 -5.60
N SER A 21 -8.55 6.16 -5.80
CA SER A 21 -7.31 5.61 -5.29
C SER A 21 -6.61 4.85 -6.40
N GLU A 22 -5.31 5.05 -6.53
CA GLU A 22 -4.46 4.34 -7.51
C GLU A 22 -4.28 2.86 -7.13
N THR A 23 -4.36 2.54 -5.85
CA THR A 23 -4.27 1.19 -5.29
C THR A 23 -5.62 0.73 -4.75
N THR A 24 -5.84 -0.59 -4.69
CA THR A 24 -7.06 -1.14 -4.07
C THR A 24 -7.15 -0.78 -2.59
N GLN A 25 -8.38 -0.69 -2.09
CA GLN A 25 -8.70 -0.54 -0.67
C GLN A 25 -9.05 -1.90 -0.03
N GLU A 26 -9.40 -2.90 -0.84
CA GLU A 26 -9.70 -4.25 -0.36
C GLU A 26 -8.43 -4.89 0.24
N GLY A 27 -8.57 -5.56 1.39
CA GLY A 27 -7.47 -6.24 2.06
C GLY A 27 -6.45 -5.30 2.73
N PHE A 28 -6.65 -3.99 2.68
CA PHE A 28 -5.85 -3.00 3.41
C PHE A 28 -6.64 -2.43 4.60
N GLY A 29 -6.11 -2.55 5.80
CA GLY A 29 -6.57 -1.82 6.98
C GLY A 29 -5.97 -0.42 7.06
N PHE A 30 -6.25 0.28 8.15
CA PHE A 30 -5.63 1.58 8.45
C PHE A 30 -4.99 1.58 9.83
N GLY A 31 -3.70 1.85 9.86
CA GLY A 31 -2.92 1.97 11.08
C GLY A 31 -2.92 3.39 11.64
N LEU A 32 -1.93 3.69 12.48
CA LEU A 32 -1.71 5.07 12.96
C LEU A 32 -0.96 5.86 11.88
N GLY A 33 -1.71 6.34 10.87
CA GLY A 33 -1.24 7.26 9.83
C GLY A 33 -1.16 6.69 8.41
N PHE A 34 -1.15 5.36 8.24
CA PHE A 34 -0.86 4.70 6.97
C PHE A 34 -1.77 3.49 6.70
N ALA A 35 -1.84 3.06 5.43
CA ALA A 35 -2.48 1.81 5.07
C ALA A 35 -1.63 0.63 5.52
N VAL A 36 -2.27 -0.44 6.00
CA VAL A 36 -1.61 -1.67 6.45
C VAL A 36 -2.17 -2.84 5.65
N LEU A 37 -1.32 -3.59 4.98
CA LEU A 37 -1.73 -4.78 4.22
C LEU A 37 -2.13 -5.89 5.20
N MET A 38 -3.40 -6.29 5.18
CA MET A 38 -3.90 -7.38 6.02
C MET A 38 -3.93 -8.70 5.27
N ASP A 39 -4.42 -8.67 4.03
CA ASP A 39 -4.62 -9.86 3.20
C ASP A 39 -4.11 -9.58 1.78
N PRO A 40 -2.91 -10.07 1.42
CA PRO A 40 -2.33 -9.93 0.08
C PRO A 40 -3.20 -10.53 -1.03
N ALA A 41 -3.91 -11.62 -0.76
CA ALA A 41 -4.75 -12.29 -1.74
C ALA A 41 -6.01 -11.47 -2.04
N ARG A 42 -6.70 -10.99 -0.99
CA ARG A 42 -7.84 -10.07 -1.13
C ARG A 42 -7.42 -8.75 -1.79
N ALA A 43 -6.25 -8.23 -1.42
CA ALA A 43 -5.68 -7.03 -2.02
C ALA A 43 -5.12 -7.23 -3.45
N LYS A 44 -5.05 -8.46 -3.94
CA LYS A 44 -4.49 -8.82 -5.26
C LYS A 44 -3.13 -8.15 -5.51
N THR A 45 -2.29 -8.12 -4.47
CA THR A 45 -1.00 -7.45 -4.53
C THR A 45 0.07 -8.28 -3.83
N ALA A 46 1.29 -8.23 -4.33
CA ALA A 46 2.41 -8.89 -3.67
C ALA A 46 2.79 -8.10 -2.41
N GLY A 47 3.13 -8.81 -1.34
CA GLY A 47 3.69 -8.27 -0.10
C GLY A 47 3.28 -9.03 1.13
N SER A 48 3.88 -8.64 2.24
CA SER A 48 3.74 -9.34 3.50
C SER A 48 2.57 -8.75 4.30
N THR A 49 1.86 -9.62 5.03
CA THR A 49 0.86 -9.15 5.99
C THR A 49 1.56 -8.30 7.05
N GLY A 50 1.06 -7.09 7.27
CA GLY A 50 1.65 -6.10 8.18
C GLY A 50 2.47 -5.02 7.47
N ASP A 51 2.75 -5.16 6.18
CA ASP A 51 3.40 -4.11 5.41
C ASP A 51 2.57 -2.84 5.43
N PHE A 52 3.23 -1.71 5.59
CA PHE A 52 2.54 -0.44 5.71
C PHE A 52 3.17 0.62 4.83
N GLY A 53 2.34 1.56 4.38
CA GLY A 53 2.79 2.57 3.44
C GLY A 53 1.72 3.56 3.07
N TRP A 54 2.12 4.56 2.30
CA TRP A 54 1.23 5.59 1.78
C TRP A 54 1.74 6.16 0.48
N GLY A 55 0.85 6.83 -0.23
CA GLY A 55 1.15 7.51 -1.47
C GLY A 55 0.93 9.01 -1.38
N GLY A 56 1.71 9.78 -2.14
CA GLY A 56 1.59 11.24 -2.23
C GLY A 56 0.96 11.71 -3.55
N ALA A 57 0.55 12.97 -3.57
CA ALA A 57 -0.16 13.57 -4.71
C ALA A 57 0.63 13.54 -6.03
N ALA A 58 1.97 13.67 -5.95
CA ALA A 58 2.87 13.65 -7.10
C ALA A 58 3.28 12.24 -7.55
N SER A 59 2.36 11.26 -7.45
CA SER A 59 2.60 9.82 -7.69
C SER A 59 3.67 9.17 -6.80
N THR A 60 4.10 9.84 -5.73
CA THR A 60 5.10 9.28 -4.81
C THR A 60 4.52 8.12 -4.00
N THR A 61 5.37 7.22 -3.53
CA THR A 61 4.98 6.13 -2.64
C THR A 61 6.13 5.73 -1.73
N PHE A 62 5.80 5.30 -0.51
CA PHE A 62 6.71 4.53 0.32
C PHE A 62 6.00 3.30 0.88
N VAL A 63 6.77 2.23 1.09
CA VAL A 63 6.32 0.98 1.72
C VAL A 63 7.43 0.49 2.65
N VAL A 64 7.05 0.03 3.83
CA VAL A 64 7.90 -0.68 4.78
C VAL A 64 7.36 -2.10 4.90
N ASP A 65 8.23 -3.08 4.69
CA ASP A 65 7.95 -4.52 4.83
C ASP A 65 8.88 -5.09 5.90
N PRO A 66 8.41 -5.25 7.15
CA PRO A 66 9.23 -5.79 8.23
C PRO A 66 9.56 -7.28 8.08
N VAL A 67 8.85 -8.02 7.24
CA VAL A 67 9.10 -9.45 7.01
C VAL A 67 10.29 -9.62 6.09
N GLU A 68 10.36 -8.81 5.04
CA GLU A 68 11.45 -8.77 4.07
C GLU A 68 12.63 -7.85 4.49
N ASP A 69 12.60 -7.29 5.71
CA ASP A 69 13.54 -6.27 6.21
C ASP A 69 13.82 -5.13 5.19
N MET A 70 12.73 -4.63 4.57
CA MET A 70 12.81 -3.75 3.41
C MET A 70 12.07 -2.43 3.62
N VAL A 71 12.71 -1.33 3.19
CA VAL A 71 12.05 -0.03 3.00
C VAL A 71 12.20 0.41 1.54
N SER A 72 11.09 0.69 0.88
CA SER A 72 11.06 1.26 -0.47
C SER A 72 10.50 2.68 -0.43
N VAL A 73 11.21 3.62 -1.06
CA VAL A 73 10.77 5.01 -1.24
C VAL A 73 10.94 5.40 -2.70
N PHE A 74 9.86 5.84 -3.34
CA PHE A 74 9.86 6.27 -4.73
C PHE A 74 9.29 7.70 -4.86
N MET A 75 10.13 8.59 -5.40
CA MET A 75 9.89 10.03 -5.42
C MET A 75 9.74 10.54 -6.86
N THR A 76 8.53 10.44 -7.42
CA THR A 76 8.17 11.03 -8.71
C THR A 76 7.76 12.49 -8.60
N GLN A 77 7.66 13.16 -9.75
CA GLN A 77 7.13 14.52 -9.90
C GLN A 77 5.99 14.55 -10.93
N LEU A 78 5.06 13.58 -10.83
CA LEU A 78 3.95 13.43 -11.78
C LEU A 78 2.61 13.70 -11.09
N MET A 79 1.83 14.62 -11.63
CA MET A 79 0.46 14.90 -11.17
C MET A 79 -0.50 14.95 -12.37
N PRO A 80 -1.77 14.51 -12.20
CA PRO A 80 -2.32 13.87 -11.00
C PRO A 80 -1.84 12.43 -10.84
N SER A 81 -1.95 11.88 -9.62
CA SER A 81 -1.54 10.49 -9.34
C SER A 81 -2.36 9.43 -10.08
N SER A 82 -3.46 9.83 -10.72
CA SER A 82 -4.29 8.98 -11.57
C SER A 82 -3.76 8.80 -12.99
N THR A 83 -2.65 9.45 -13.36
CA THR A 83 -2.15 9.44 -14.74
C THR A 83 -1.68 8.06 -15.19
N TYR A 84 -0.94 7.35 -14.33
CA TYR A 84 -0.46 5.99 -14.58
C TYR A 84 -0.50 5.19 -13.27
N PRO A 85 -0.69 3.86 -13.32
CA PRO A 85 -0.68 3.00 -12.14
C PRO A 85 0.76 2.68 -11.71
N LEU A 86 1.55 3.70 -11.38
CA LEU A 86 2.96 3.55 -11.01
C LEU A 86 3.13 2.77 -9.71
N ARG A 87 2.31 3.02 -8.69
CA ARG A 87 2.44 2.39 -7.36
C ARG A 87 2.33 0.86 -7.41
N PRO A 88 1.32 0.23 -8.03
CA PRO A 88 1.27 -1.23 -8.12
C PRO A 88 2.44 -1.80 -8.94
N TYR A 89 2.89 -1.12 -10.00
CA TYR A 89 4.04 -1.57 -10.79
C TYR A 89 5.35 -1.53 -10.00
N ILE A 90 5.64 -0.41 -9.33
CA ILE A 90 6.81 -0.29 -8.45
C ILE A 90 6.76 -1.35 -7.35
N ARG A 91 5.59 -1.54 -6.73
CA ARG A 91 5.39 -2.55 -5.68
C ARG A 91 5.77 -3.95 -6.16
N GLN A 92 5.32 -4.32 -7.35
CA GLN A 92 5.60 -5.61 -7.96
C GLN A 92 7.06 -5.75 -8.35
N LEU A 93 7.64 -4.76 -9.03
CA LEU A 93 9.03 -4.79 -9.49
C LEU A 93 10.02 -4.87 -8.33
N VAL A 94 9.80 -4.10 -7.27
CA VAL A 94 10.64 -4.13 -6.06
C VAL A 94 10.60 -5.52 -5.42
N ARG A 95 9.42 -6.14 -5.31
CA ARG A 95 9.29 -7.48 -4.72
C ARG A 95 9.90 -8.59 -5.56
N GLN A 96 9.79 -8.49 -6.88
CA GLN A 96 10.45 -9.44 -7.79
C GLN A 96 11.98 -9.31 -7.80
N ALA A 97 12.52 -8.21 -7.29
CA ALA A 97 13.96 -7.99 -7.20
C ALA A 97 14.57 -8.50 -5.89
N ILE A 98 13.76 -8.95 -4.93
CA ILE A 98 14.24 -9.63 -3.72
C ILE A 98 14.80 -11.00 -4.14
N ILE A 99 16.01 -11.29 -3.72
CA ILE A 99 16.71 -12.55 -3.95
C ILE A 99 17.08 -13.09 -2.57
N ASP A 100 16.60 -14.29 -2.27
CA ASP A 100 16.89 -15.02 -1.03
C ASP A 100 18.00 -16.07 -1.23
#